data_AF-A0A4R0JKF6-F1
#
_entry.id   AF-A0A4R0JKF6-F1
#
_cell.length_a   1.000
_cell.length_b   1.000
_cell.length_c   1.000
_cell.angle_alpha   90.00
_cell.angle_beta   90.00
_cell.angle_gamma   90.00
#
_symmetry.space_group_name_H-M   'P 1'
#
loop_
_entity.id
_entity.type
_entity.pdbx_description
1 polymer ?
#
loop_
_entity_poly.entity_id
_entity_poly.type
_entity_poly.pdbx_seq_one_letter_code
_entity_poly.pdbx_strand_id
1 'polypeptide(L)'
;MYCTTCGTRQAEGAKYCSRCEAALEDGAAASRNARGSGPLGYGPGWFVGATVVLAAIVTGAILGGDALITRSVAAPDIPSYNQRLTPDGYVTTGPVEPEEAPSETWTPAPTEDETTTTPTESTEPAAPSVPAVGNELVAVTTEAAQDASAAAVVEVLTAYFTAINNRDYDAYQAQHTRAARAAMTRKQFTSGFRSTVDTEITVTGLSIARDGRLVAEVSFVSQQNAEDGPDGQTCTRWTVGKFFEGQGTNLRIGKALSGSSRHEAC
;
A
#
# COMPACT_ATOMS: atom_id res chain seq x y z
N MET A 1 -9.38 -21.16 -30.33
CA MET A 1 -9.23 -19.69 -30.14
C MET A 1 -7.75 -19.35 -29.96
N TYR A 2 -7.29 -18.14 -30.30
CA TYR A 2 -5.91 -17.69 -30.02
C TYR A 2 -5.94 -16.58 -28.99
N CYS A 3 -5.01 -16.61 -28.03
CA CYS A 3 -4.87 -15.52 -27.08
C CYS A 3 -4.33 -14.28 -27.81
N THR A 4 -5.06 -13.16 -27.77
CA THR A 4 -4.65 -11.89 -28.39
C THR A 4 -3.42 -11.28 -27.74
N THR A 5 -3.15 -11.62 -26.47
CA THR A 5 -1.98 -11.12 -25.72
C THR A 5 -0.68 -11.84 -26.09
N CYS A 6 -0.71 -13.15 -26.38
CA CYS A 6 0.52 -13.93 -26.56
C CYS A 6 0.53 -14.88 -27.77
N GLY A 7 -0.54 -14.89 -28.57
CA GLY A 7 -0.64 -15.72 -29.78
C GLY A 7 -0.77 -17.22 -29.55
N THR A 8 -0.88 -17.69 -28.31
CA THR A 8 -0.95 -19.14 -28.03
C THR A 8 -2.34 -19.69 -28.35
N ARG A 9 -2.40 -20.84 -29.03
CA ARG A 9 -3.65 -21.56 -29.31
C ARG A 9 -4.24 -22.13 -28.02
N GLN A 10 -5.55 -21.97 -27.85
CA GLN A 10 -6.29 -22.38 -26.66
C GLN A 10 -7.38 -23.39 -27.02
N ALA A 11 -7.66 -24.30 -26.08
CA ALA A 11 -8.77 -25.23 -26.16
C ALA A 11 -10.11 -24.45 -26.20
N GLU A 12 -11.11 -25.01 -26.88
CA GLU A 12 -12.45 -24.40 -26.94
C GLU A 12 -13.08 -24.35 -25.55
N GLY A 13 -13.64 -23.20 -25.17
CA GLY A 13 -14.22 -22.97 -23.85
C GLY A 13 -13.24 -22.59 -22.73
N ALA A 14 -11.95 -22.42 -23.03
CA ALA A 14 -10.99 -21.92 -22.04
C ALA A 14 -11.32 -20.47 -21.66
N LYS A 15 -11.48 -20.19 -20.36
CA LYS A 15 -11.70 -18.82 -19.83
C LYS A 15 -10.40 -18.01 -19.74
N TYR A 16 -9.26 -18.69 -19.66
CA TYR A 16 -7.94 -18.08 -19.48
C TYR A 16 -6.92 -18.75 -20.40
N CYS A 17 -5.92 -17.99 -20.83
CA CYS A 17 -4.82 -18.50 -21.65
C CYS A 17 -3.86 -19.36 -20.82
N SER A 18 -3.64 -20.62 -21.21
CA SER A 18 -2.72 -21.54 -20.53
C SER A 18 -1.26 -21.09 -20.43
N ARG A 19 -0.83 -20.12 -21.25
CA ARG A 19 0.57 -19.64 -21.29
C ARG A 19 0.78 -18.30 -20.58
N CYS A 20 -0.21 -17.44 -20.57
CA CYS A 20 -0.06 -16.07 -20.02
C CYS A 20 -1.20 -15.65 -19.09
N GLU A 21 -2.17 -16.54 -18.86
CA GLU A 21 -3.32 -16.38 -17.96
C GLU A 21 -4.24 -15.21 -18.28
N ALA A 22 -4.04 -14.52 -19.41
CA ALA A 22 -4.96 -13.51 -19.89
C ALA A 22 -6.35 -14.11 -20.08
N ALA A 23 -7.37 -13.40 -19.59
CA ALA A 23 -8.77 -13.76 -19.82
C ALA A 23 -9.06 -13.74 -21.33
N LEU A 24 -9.74 -14.77 -21.81
CA LEU A 24 -10.17 -14.88 -23.20
C LEU A 24 -11.61 -14.37 -23.27
N GLU A 25 -11.84 -13.26 -23.98
CA GLU A 25 -13.17 -12.68 -24.09
C GLU A 25 -14.10 -13.61 -24.87
N ASP A 26 -15.25 -13.94 -24.28
CA ASP A 26 -16.27 -14.80 -24.89
C ASP A 26 -16.88 -14.08 -26.10
N GLY A 27 -16.44 -14.46 -27.30
CA GLY A 27 -16.88 -13.91 -28.58
C GLY A 27 -18.30 -14.31 -28.99
N ALA A 28 -19.29 -14.06 -28.14
CA ALA A 28 -20.71 -14.31 -28.42
C ALA A 28 -21.58 -13.11 -28.04
N ALA A 29 -21.38 -11.97 -28.72
CA ALA A 29 -22.39 -10.99 -29.12
C ALA A 29 -21.74 -9.63 -29.43
N ALA A 30 -21.27 -9.46 -30.67
CA ALA A 30 -20.92 -8.14 -31.19
C ALA A 30 -21.75 -7.86 -32.46
N SER A 31 -22.82 -7.07 -32.33
CA SER A 31 -23.28 -6.16 -33.40
C SER A 31 -24.49 -5.34 -32.93
N ARG A 32 -24.22 -4.13 -32.39
CA ARG A 32 -24.76 -2.86 -32.90
C ARG A 32 -24.30 -1.70 -32.00
N ASN A 33 -23.95 -0.60 -32.66
CA ASN A 33 -23.64 0.74 -32.14
C ASN A 33 -22.16 1.05 -31.87
N ALA A 34 -21.41 1.15 -32.96
CA ALA A 34 -20.33 2.13 -33.07
C ALA A 34 -20.91 3.44 -33.65
N ARG A 35 -20.97 4.50 -32.83
CA ARG A 35 -20.78 5.92 -33.16
C ARG A 35 -21.26 6.77 -31.98
N GLY A 36 -20.32 7.35 -31.25
CA GLY A 36 -20.58 8.26 -30.15
C GLY A 36 -19.29 8.62 -29.43
N SER A 37 -18.52 9.52 -30.05
CA SER A 37 -17.43 10.21 -29.36
C SER A 37 -18.05 11.11 -28.28
N GLY A 38 -17.92 10.71 -27.02
CA GLY A 38 -18.38 11.44 -25.84
C GLY A 38 -17.42 11.18 -24.67
N PRO A 39 -17.29 12.12 -23.72
CA PRO A 39 -16.20 12.14 -22.75
C PRO A 39 -16.29 10.96 -21.79
N LEU A 40 -15.11 10.46 -21.42
CA LEU A 40 -14.89 9.25 -20.61
C LEU A 40 -15.70 9.31 -19.31
N GLY A 41 -16.81 8.59 -19.29
CA GLY A 41 -17.56 8.28 -18.08
C GLY A 41 -16.77 7.28 -17.24
N TYR A 42 -16.42 7.67 -16.01
CA TYR A 42 -15.75 6.82 -15.04
C TYR A 42 -16.73 5.80 -14.48
N GLY A 43 -16.53 4.52 -14.84
CA GLY A 43 -17.21 3.38 -14.22
C GLY A 43 -16.58 3.02 -12.86
N PRO A 44 -17.34 2.40 -11.93
CA PRO A 44 -16.89 2.11 -10.58
C PRO A 44 -16.05 0.82 -10.55
N GLY A 45 -14.79 0.88 -10.08
CA GLY A 45 -14.03 -0.36 -9.77
C GLY A 45 -12.50 -0.37 -9.95
N TRP A 46 -11.76 0.74 -9.74
CA TRP A 46 -10.33 0.78 -10.14
C TRP A 46 -9.35 1.42 -9.13
N PHE A 47 -9.74 1.68 -7.88
CA PHE A 47 -8.87 2.37 -6.91
C PHE A 47 -7.98 1.41 -6.10
N VAL A 48 -6.97 0.82 -6.75
CA VAL A 48 -5.78 0.30 -6.05
C VAL A 48 -4.57 0.73 -6.87
N GLY A 49 -3.95 1.84 -6.48
CA GLY A 49 -2.70 2.32 -7.09
C GLY A 49 -2.77 3.77 -7.57
N ALA A 50 -2.46 4.69 -6.65
CA ALA A 50 -2.09 6.09 -6.87
C ALA A 50 -3.10 7.00 -7.62
N THR A 51 -3.68 7.98 -6.91
CA THR A 51 -3.48 9.43 -7.17
C THR A 51 -4.42 10.30 -6.32
N VAL A 52 -3.89 11.41 -5.79
CA VAL A 52 -4.55 12.71 -5.98
C VAL A 52 -3.53 13.66 -6.60
N VAL A 53 -3.75 13.98 -7.87
CA VAL A 53 -3.16 15.16 -8.52
C VAL A 53 -4.32 16.11 -8.76
N LEU A 54 -4.38 17.20 -8.01
CA LEU A 54 -5.24 18.34 -8.33
C LEU A 54 -4.45 19.33 -9.19
N ALA A 55 -4.55 19.16 -10.51
CA ALA A 55 -4.14 20.19 -11.47
C ALA A 55 -5.33 21.12 -11.71
N ALA A 56 -5.33 22.29 -11.07
CA ALA A 56 -6.24 23.38 -11.41
C ALA A 56 -5.75 24.09 -12.68
N ILE A 57 -6.29 23.71 -13.84
CA ILE A 57 -6.14 24.48 -15.08
C ILE A 57 -7.34 25.41 -15.20
N VAL A 58 -7.13 26.69 -14.89
CA VAL A 58 -8.07 27.77 -15.19
C VAL A 58 -7.78 28.26 -16.62
N THR A 59 -8.63 27.85 -17.57
CA THR A 59 -8.72 28.42 -18.93
C THR A 59 -10.14 28.09 -19.40
N GLY A 60 -11.01 28.99 -19.84
CA GLY A 60 -10.99 30.43 -20.05
C GLY A 60 -12.32 30.82 -20.70
N ALA A 61 -12.49 32.13 -20.92
CA ALA A 61 -13.35 32.75 -21.93
C ALA A 61 -14.88 32.56 -21.83
N ILE A 62 -15.50 33.64 -21.33
CA ILE A 62 -16.90 34.01 -21.50
C ILE A 62 -17.15 34.41 -22.96
N LEU A 63 -17.89 33.61 -23.72
CA LEU A 63 -18.73 33.97 -24.87
C LEU A 63 -19.80 32.85 -24.93
N GLY A 64 -21.07 33.04 -24.57
CA GLY A 64 -22.03 33.96 -25.18
C GLY A 64 -22.81 33.22 -26.27
N GLY A 65 -23.99 32.65 -25.94
CA GLY A 65 -24.87 32.01 -26.93
C GLY A 65 -25.97 31.14 -26.31
N ASP A 66 -27.12 31.75 -26.05
CA ASP A 66 -28.40 31.12 -25.68
C ASP A 66 -28.91 30.12 -26.73
N ALA A 67 -29.47 28.98 -26.29
CA ALA A 67 -30.85 28.57 -26.59
C ALA A 67 -31.16 27.11 -26.21
N LEU A 68 -32.16 26.96 -25.32
CA LEU A 68 -33.22 25.94 -25.30
C LEU A 68 -32.86 24.47 -24.99
N ILE A 69 -33.17 24.03 -23.75
CA ILE A 69 -34.40 23.31 -23.37
C ILE A 69 -34.32 23.05 -21.86
N THR A 70 -35.19 23.71 -21.10
CA THR A 70 -35.39 23.49 -19.67
C THR A 70 -36.38 22.33 -19.46
N ARG A 71 -35.87 21.20 -18.98
CA ARG A 71 -36.66 20.21 -18.23
C ARG A 71 -35.98 20.02 -16.87
N SER A 72 -36.40 20.84 -15.91
CA SER A 72 -35.98 20.77 -14.52
C SER A 72 -36.63 19.55 -13.86
N VAL A 73 -35.89 18.46 -13.80
CA VAL A 73 -36.11 17.44 -12.76
C VAL A 73 -35.21 17.86 -11.61
N ALA A 74 -35.80 18.31 -10.51
CA ALA A 74 -35.08 18.55 -9.28
C ALA A 74 -34.43 17.23 -8.85
N ALA A 75 -33.10 17.16 -8.93
CA ALA A 75 -32.35 16.16 -8.21
C ALA A 75 -32.51 16.47 -6.71
N PRO A 76 -32.72 15.47 -5.84
CA PRO A 76 -32.63 15.70 -4.41
C PRO A 76 -31.24 16.24 -4.10
N ASP A 77 -31.17 17.31 -3.31
CA ASP A 77 -29.95 17.69 -2.60
C ASP A 77 -29.53 16.50 -1.75
N ILE A 78 -28.57 15.72 -2.25
CA ILE A 78 -27.88 14.74 -1.44
C ILE A 78 -26.88 15.55 -0.62
N PRO A 79 -27.04 15.68 0.71
CA PRO A 79 -26.04 16.33 1.52
C PRO A 79 -24.71 15.61 1.30
N SER A 80 -23.67 16.40 1.04
CA SER A 80 -22.28 15.99 0.98
C SER A 80 -21.90 15.39 2.34
N TYR A 81 -22.24 14.12 2.56
CA TYR A 81 -21.83 13.40 3.75
C TYR A 81 -20.31 13.27 3.73
N ASN A 82 -19.69 13.64 4.85
CA ASN A 82 -18.26 13.61 5.11
C ASN A 82 -17.71 12.18 4.95
N GLN A 83 -17.35 11.78 3.73
CA GLN A 83 -16.72 10.51 3.45
C GLN A 83 -15.23 10.61 3.75
N ARG A 84 -14.77 9.87 4.76
CA ARG A 84 -13.35 9.73 5.13
C ARG A 84 -12.82 8.43 4.54
N LEU A 85 -11.66 8.50 3.90
CA LEU A 85 -10.95 7.37 3.33
C LEU A 85 -9.95 6.82 4.35
N THR A 86 -9.92 5.50 4.52
CA THR A 86 -8.90 4.80 5.28
C THR A 86 -7.84 4.20 4.34
N PRO A 87 -6.64 3.91 4.84
CA PRO A 87 -5.47 3.60 4.00
C PRO A 87 -5.53 2.20 3.38
N ASP A 88 -6.58 1.45 3.74
CA ASP A 88 -7.02 0.17 3.22
C ASP A 88 -7.76 0.24 1.88
N GLY A 89 -8.16 1.44 1.45
CA GLY A 89 -8.96 1.66 0.23
C GLY A 89 -10.48 1.60 0.43
N TYR A 90 -11.00 1.90 1.63
CA TYR A 90 -12.44 1.92 1.92
C TYR A 90 -12.94 3.25 2.52
N VAL A 91 -14.25 3.52 2.37
CA VAL A 91 -14.97 4.69 2.91
C VAL A 91 -15.76 4.29 4.16
N THR A 92 -15.65 5.04 5.26
CA THR A 92 -16.52 4.89 6.44
C THR A 92 -17.44 6.10 6.61
N THR A 93 -18.69 5.86 7.03
CA THR A 93 -19.64 6.90 7.48
C THR A 93 -20.09 6.55 8.89
N GLY A 94 -19.69 7.36 9.88
CA GLY A 94 -20.21 7.23 11.25
C GLY A 94 -19.44 8.09 12.27
N PRO A 95 -20.09 8.54 13.37
CA PRO A 95 -19.47 9.37 14.40
C PRO A 95 -18.47 8.57 15.22
N VAL A 96 -17.28 9.13 15.46
CA VAL A 96 -16.28 8.55 16.36
C VAL A 96 -16.66 8.96 17.80
N GLU A 97 -17.01 7.96 18.60
CA GLU A 97 -17.17 8.04 20.05
C GLU A 97 -15.76 8.19 20.70
N PRO A 98 -15.53 9.14 21.62
CA PRO A 98 -14.21 9.32 22.20
C PRO A 98 -13.98 8.31 23.34
N GLU A 99 -13.02 7.41 23.15
CA GLU A 99 -12.55 6.50 24.21
C GLU A 99 -11.46 7.16 25.06
N GLU A 100 -11.58 6.99 26.36
CA GLU A 100 -10.91 7.71 27.44
C GLU A 100 -9.41 7.36 27.57
N ALA A 101 -8.61 8.36 27.96
CA ALA A 101 -7.20 8.20 28.30
C ALA A 101 -7.03 7.53 29.69
N PRO A 102 -6.09 6.59 29.88
CA PRO A 102 -5.66 6.20 31.21
C PRO A 102 -4.53 7.09 31.73
N SER A 103 -4.75 7.58 32.95
CA SER A 103 -3.89 8.42 33.77
C SER A 103 -2.60 7.72 34.22
N GLU A 104 -1.46 8.37 34.07
CA GLU A 104 -0.21 7.99 34.74
C GLU A 104 -0.26 8.34 36.22
N THR A 105 0.07 7.38 37.08
CA THR A 105 0.26 7.61 38.53
C THR A 105 1.72 7.34 38.87
N TRP A 106 2.51 8.40 39.00
CA TRP A 106 3.88 8.35 39.50
C TRP A 106 3.91 8.24 41.03
N THR A 107 4.80 7.40 41.57
CA THR A 107 5.18 7.39 43.00
C THR A 107 6.72 7.33 43.09
N PRO A 108 7.40 8.30 43.73
CA PRO A 108 8.83 8.17 44.04
C PRO A 108 9.08 7.36 45.31
N ALA A 109 10.18 6.60 45.33
CA ALA A 109 10.64 5.79 46.46
C ALA A 109 11.55 6.59 47.43
N PRO A 110 11.63 6.22 48.73
CA PRO A 110 12.55 6.83 49.69
C PRO A 110 13.88 6.08 49.87
N THR A 111 14.92 6.89 50.10
CA THR A 111 16.12 6.76 50.97
C THR A 111 16.96 5.47 50.99
N GLU A 112 18.23 5.68 50.59
CA GLU A 112 19.52 5.23 51.15
C GLU A 112 19.58 3.95 52.01
N ASP A 113 20.42 3.00 51.59
CA ASP A 113 21.46 2.48 52.50
C ASP A 113 22.66 1.93 51.71
N GLU A 114 23.86 2.30 52.15
CA GLU A 114 25.14 1.77 51.70
C GLU A 114 25.28 0.32 52.16
N THR A 115 25.53 -0.61 51.24
CA THR A 115 26.26 -1.83 51.59
C THR A 115 27.12 -2.25 50.41
N THR A 116 28.43 -2.01 50.56
CA THR A 116 29.50 -2.59 49.76
C THR A 116 29.38 -4.11 49.80
N THR A 117 28.99 -4.72 48.67
CA THR A 117 29.13 -6.16 48.43
C THR A 117 29.98 -6.38 47.18
N THR A 118 30.94 -7.26 47.36
CA THR A 118 31.98 -7.71 46.43
C THR A 118 31.39 -8.18 45.10
N PRO A 119 31.94 -7.80 43.92
CA PRO A 119 31.47 -8.38 42.67
C PRO A 119 31.97 -9.81 42.61
N THR A 120 31.07 -10.76 42.89
CA THR A 120 31.23 -12.13 42.45
C THR A 120 31.01 -12.12 40.94
N GLU A 121 32.07 -12.42 40.19
CA GLU A 121 32.05 -12.63 38.75
C GLU A 121 31.17 -13.86 38.46
N SER A 122 29.87 -13.60 38.39
CA SER A 122 28.89 -14.56 37.91
C SER A 122 28.97 -14.52 36.39
N THR A 123 29.71 -15.46 35.81
CA THR A 123 29.68 -15.77 34.39
C THR A 123 28.27 -16.28 34.05
N GLU A 124 27.33 -15.36 33.86
CA GLU A 124 26.04 -15.66 33.26
C GLU A 124 26.30 -16.20 31.85
N PRO A 125 25.77 -17.38 31.49
CA PRO A 125 25.88 -17.87 30.12
C PRO A 125 25.30 -16.81 29.20
N ALA A 126 26.14 -16.23 28.33
CA ALA A 126 25.71 -15.28 27.32
C ALA A 126 24.51 -15.88 26.59
N ALA A 127 23.34 -15.23 26.72
CA ALA A 127 22.17 -15.59 25.94
C ALA A 127 22.61 -15.62 24.46
N PRO A 128 22.22 -16.65 23.68
CA PRO A 128 22.60 -16.72 22.29
C PRO A 128 22.15 -15.42 21.59
N SER A 129 23.11 -14.65 21.10
CA SER A 129 22.84 -13.47 20.29
C SER A 129 22.18 -13.94 19.00
N VAL A 130 20.88 -13.69 18.88
CA VAL A 130 20.18 -13.87 17.60
C VAL A 130 20.90 -13.00 16.58
N PRO A 131 21.38 -13.54 15.45
CA PRO A 131 22.03 -12.74 14.44
C PRO A 131 21.08 -11.62 13.98
N ALA A 132 21.58 -10.39 13.92
CA ALA A 132 20.79 -9.26 13.47
C ALA A 132 20.38 -9.48 12.00
N VAL A 133 19.07 -9.66 11.76
CA VAL A 133 18.52 -9.91 10.42
C VAL A 133 18.28 -8.62 9.63
N GLY A 134 18.13 -7.48 10.33
CA GLY A 134 17.92 -6.16 9.72
C GLY A 134 19.20 -5.54 9.14
N ASN A 135 19.03 -4.37 8.53
CA ASN A 135 20.10 -3.52 8.00
C ASN A 135 19.82 -2.03 8.26
N GLU A 136 20.67 -1.14 7.74
CA GLU A 136 20.58 0.31 7.96
C GLU A 136 19.25 0.92 7.48
N LEU A 137 18.62 0.33 6.46
CA LEU A 137 17.36 0.83 5.91
C LEU A 137 16.14 0.16 6.55
N VAL A 138 16.22 -1.15 6.82
CA VAL A 138 15.11 -1.96 7.32
C VAL A 138 15.50 -2.62 8.64
N ALA A 139 14.91 -2.14 9.72
CA ALA A 139 14.97 -2.76 11.03
C ALA A 139 13.99 -3.95 11.12
N VAL A 140 14.26 -4.85 12.07
CA VAL A 140 13.43 -6.01 12.35
C VAL A 140 13.31 -6.15 13.85
N THR A 141 12.09 -6.33 14.36
CA THR A 141 11.87 -6.61 15.79
C THR A 141 12.43 -7.98 16.19
N THR A 142 12.69 -8.19 17.48
CA THR A 142 13.18 -9.47 17.99
C THR A 142 12.24 -10.62 17.63
N GLU A 143 10.93 -10.39 17.72
CA GLU A 143 9.90 -11.36 17.41
C GLU A 143 9.90 -11.72 15.91
N ALA A 144 9.95 -10.72 15.03
CA ALA A 144 9.98 -10.96 13.59
C ALA A 144 11.29 -11.63 13.15
N ALA A 145 12.41 -11.34 13.81
CA ALA A 145 13.72 -11.92 13.49
C ALA A 145 13.80 -13.44 13.74
N GLN A 146 12.86 -14.02 14.51
CA GLN A 146 12.79 -15.46 14.76
C GLN A 146 12.18 -16.25 13.58
N ASP A 147 11.50 -15.58 12.65
CA ASP A 147 10.95 -16.24 11.47
C ASP A 147 12.05 -16.58 10.46
N ALA A 148 12.05 -17.81 9.94
CA ALA A 148 13.03 -18.27 8.97
C ALA A 148 13.02 -17.46 7.65
N SER A 149 11.92 -16.77 7.35
CA SER A 149 11.73 -15.94 6.17
C SER A 149 12.22 -14.50 6.35
N ALA A 150 12.57 -14.09 7.58
CA ALA A 150 12.86 -12.70 7.91
C ALA A 150 13.98 -12.10 7.04
N ALA A 151 15.07 -12.83 6.82
CA ALA A 151 16.17 -12.36 5.99
C ALA A 151 15.76 -12.11 4.53
N ALA A 152 14.95 -13.00 3.95
CA ALA A 152 14.44 -12.84 2.59
C ALA A 152 13.45 -11.67 2.47
N VAL A 153 12.61 -11.46 3.50
CA VAL A 153 11.71 -10.30 3.56
C VAL A 153 12.49 -9.00 3.65
N VAL A 154 13.51 -8.92 4.49
CA VAL A 154 14.39 -7.75 4.61
C VAL A 154 15.03 -7.42 3.27
N GLU A 155 15.57 -8.41 2.55
CA GLU A 155 16.19 -8.20 1.24
C GLU A 155 15.21 -7.55 0.24
N VAL A 156 13.99 -8.11 0.12
CA VAL A 156 12.96 -7.59 -0.80
C VAL A 156 12.50 -6.20 -0.38
N LEU A 157 12.28 -5.96 0.91
CA LEU A 157 11.84 -4.65 1.41
C LEU A 157 12.92 -3.58 1.27
N THR A 158 14.19 -3.91 1.53
CA THR A 158 15.31 -3.00 1.30
C THR A 158 15.37 -2.57 -0.15
N ALA A 159 15.27 -3.51 -1.10
CA ALA A 159 15.24 -3.19 -2.52
C ALA A 159 14.00 -2.35 -2.91
N TYR A 160 12.84 -2.67 -2.34
CA TYR A 160 11.58 -1.95 -2.58
C TYR A 160 11.65 -0.48 -2.11
N PHE A 161 12.05 -0.23 -0.86
CA PHE A 161 12.12 1.12 -0.31
C PHE A 161 13.27 1.93 -0.91
N THR A 162 14.38 1.28 -1.24
CA THR A 162 15.47 1.92 -2.01
C THR A 162 14.96 2.40 -3.37
N ALA A 163 14.18 1.58 -4.07
CA ALA A 163 13.62 1.94 -5.37
C ALA A 163 12.64 3.12 -5.28
N ILE A 164 11.80 3.17 -4.24
CA ILE A 164 10.93 4.33 -3.99
C ILE A 164 11.77 5.58 -3.75
N ASN A 165 12.69 5.52 -2.78
CA ASN A 165 13.53 6.66 -2.39
C ASN A 165 14.38 7.20 -3.55
N ASN A 166 14.83 6.33 -4.44
CA ASN A 166 15.61 6.70 -5.64
C ASN A 166 14.76 6.99 -6.88
N ARG A 167 13.41 6.89 -6.79
CA ARG A 167 12.49 7.02 -7.93
C ARG A 167 12.75 6.04 -9.07
N ASP A 168 13.25 4.86 -8.76
CA ASP A 168 13.57 3.82 -9.74
C ASP A 168 12.38 2.88 -9.94
N TYR A 169 11.59 3.16 -10.97
CA TYR A 169 10.43 2.33 -11.31
C TYR A 169 10.78 0.90 -11.73
N ASP A 170 11.91 0.69 -12.40
CA ASP A 170 12.26 -0.65 -12.90
C ASP A 170 12.72 -1.54 -11.74
N ALA A 171 13.53 -0.99 -10.83
CA ALA A 171 13.90 -1.66 -9.58
C ALA A 171 12.68 -1.92 -8.69
N TYR A 172 11.73 -0.98 -8.63
CA TYR A 172 10.47 -1.14 -7.92
C TYR A 172 9.66 -2.31 -8.49
N GLN A 173 9.47 -2.35 -9.81
CA GLN A 173 8.71 -3.41 -10.48
C GLN A 173 9.38 -4.78 -10.33
N ALA A 174 10.72 -4.82 -10.26
CA ALA A 174 11.45 -6.07 -10.07
C ALA A 174 11.10 -6.80 -8.77
N GLN A 175 10.70 -6.06 -7.71
CA GLN A 175 10.30 -6.64 -6.43
C GLN A 175 8.90 -7.24 -6.42
N HIS A 176 8.10 -6.99 -7.45
CA HIS A 176 6.71 -7.43 -7.53
C HIS A 176 6.54 -8.69 -8.37
N THR A 177 5.53 -9.49 -7.99
CA THR A 177 5.04 -10.59 -8.83
C THR A 177 4.49 -10.04 -10.14
N ARG A 178 4.40 -10.89 -11.17
CA ARG A 178 3.84 -10.49 -12.47
C ARG A 178 2.43 -9.92 -12.33
N ALA A 179 1.59 -10.54 -11.50
CA ALA A 179 0.23 -10.08 -11.24
C ALA A 179 0.22 -8.70 -10.57
N ALA A 180 1.11 -8.46 -9.59
CA ALA A 180 1.20 -7.20 -8.89
C ALA A 180 1.77 -6.06 -9.76
N ARG A 181 2.70 -6.34 -10.68
CA ARG A 181 3.27 -5.33 -11.61
C ARG A 181 2.22 -4.62 -12.47
N ALA A 182 1.12 -5.29 -12.79
CA ALA A 182 0.04 -4.71 -13.57
C ALA A 182 -0.76 -3.64 -12.81
N ALA A 183 -0.63 -3.58 -11.48
CA ALA A 183 -1.37 -2.64 -10.64
C ALA A 183 -0.83 -1.20 -10.71
N MET A 184 0.43 -1.00 -11.13
CA MET A 184 1.02 0.33 -11.17
C MET A 184 1.87 0.58 -12.42
N THR A 185 1.45 1.58 -13.18
CA THR A 185 2.21 2.10 -14.33
C THR A 185 3.35 3.01 -13.88
N ARG A 186 4.35 3.22 -14.76
CA ARG A 186 5.44 4.16 -14.50
C ARG A 186 4.93 5.57 -14.20
N LYS A 187 3.93 6.05 -14.94
CA LYS A 187 3.34 7.38 -14.74
C LYS A 187 2.75 7.51 -13.33
N GLN A 188 2.02 6.49 -12.87
CA GLN A 188 1.46 6.46 -11.52
C GLN A 188 2.55 6.44 -10.46
N PHE A 189 3.56 5.58 -10.62
CA PHE A 189 4.70 5.52 -9.70
C PHE A 189 5.43 6.88 -9.62
N THR A 190 5.81 7.45 -10.75
CA THR A 190 6.52 8.74 -10.78
C THR A 190 5.67 9.85 -10.18
N SER A 191 4.36 9.88 -10.47
CA SER A 191 3.47 10.89 -9.91
C SER A 191 3.27 10.72 -8.40
N GLY A 192 3.05 9.49 -7.94
CA GLY A 192 2.67 9.20 -6.55
C GLY A 192 3.83 9.19 -5.57
N PHE A 193 5.05 8.95 -6.05
CA PHE A 193 6.24 8.95 -5.20
C PHE A 193 7.16 10.14 -5.45
N ARG A 194 6.79 11.15 -6.27
CA ARG A 194 7.74 12.20 -6.72
C ARG A 194 8.50 12.89 -5.59
N SER A 195 7.85 13.18 -4.46
CA SER A 195 8.46 13.84 -3.29
C SER A 195 8.68 12.91 -2.09
N THR A 196 8.23 11.65 -2.15
CA THR A 196 8.22 10.73 -1.02
C THR A 196 9.62 10.29 -0.58
N VAL A 197 9.94 10.35 0.69
CA VAL A 197 11.14 9.73 1.26
C VAL A 197 10.68 8.87 2.43
N ASP A 198 10.89 7.56 2.31
CA ASP A 198 10.52 6.58 3.31
C ASP A 198 11.71 6.31 4.25
N THR A 199 11.45 6.39 5.55
CA THR A 199 12.40 6.22 6.66
C THR A 199 11.79 5.39 7.79
N GLU A 200 12.59 5.04 8.81
CA GLU A 200 12.13 4.29 10.00
C GLU A 200 11.43 2.96 9.65
N ILE A 201 11.87 2.29 8.57
CA ILE A 201 11.25 1.05 8.11
C ILE A 201 11.56 -0.06 9.10
N THR A 202 10.50 -0.65 9.67
CA THR A 202 10.59 -1.72 10.65
C THR A 202 9.63 -2.84 10.29
N VAL A 203 10.14 -4.07 10.17
CA VAL A 203 9.30 -5.28 10.14
C VAL A 203 8.93 -5.63 11.57
N THR A 204 7.66 -5.47 11.92
CA THR A 204 7.13 -5.67 13.29
C THR A 204 6.64 -7.09 13.53
N GLY A 205 6.25 -7.80 12.46
CA GLY A 205 5.77 -9.17 12.56
C GLY A 205 5.73 -9.89 11.22
N LEU A 206 5.84 -11.21 11.27
CA LEU A 206 5.68 -12.11 10.14
C LEU A 206 4.62 -13.16 10.48
N SER A 207 3.73 -13.44 9.54
CA SER A 207 2.69 -14.45 9.71
C SER A 207 2.21 -14.99 8.37
N ILE A 208 1.38 -16.03 8.41
CA ILE A 208 0.71 -16.55 7.22
C ILE A 208 -0.73 -16.03 7.20
N ALA A 209 -1.08 -15.32 6.12
CA ALA A 209 -2.42 -14.81 5.90
C ALA A 209 -3.42 -15.94 5.60
N ARG A 210 -4.72 -15.61 5.65
CA ARG A 210 -5.80 -16.59 5.41
C ARG A 210 -5.76 -17.27 4.04
N ASP A 211 -5.14 -16.60 3.06
CA ASP A 211 -4.94 -17.12 1.70
C ASP A 211 -3.65 -17.94 1.55
N GLY A 212 -2.93 -18.21 2.65
CA GLY A 212 -1.71 -19.02 2.70
C GLY A 212 -0.43 -18.26 2.34
N ARG A 213 -0.50 -16.96 2.03
CA ARG A 213 0.68 -16.15 1.71
C ARG A 213 1.38 -15.65 2.96
N LEU A 214 2.71 -15.52 2.88
CA LEU A 214 3.48 -14.81 3.89
C LEU A 214 3.07 -13.34 3.89
N VAL A 215 2.84 -12.77 5.07
CA VAL A 215 2.60 -11.35 5.26
C VAL A 215 3.59 -10.80 6.29
N ALA A 216 4.23 -9.69 5.94
CA ALA A 216 5.00 -8.87 6.87
C ALA A 216 4.16 -7.67 7.30
N GLU A 217 3.99 -7.47 8.60
CA GLU A 217 3.56 -6.16 9.11
C GLU A 217 4.79 -5.25 9.12
N VAL A 218 4.66 -4.09 8.46
CA VAL A 218 5.74 -3.14 8.26
C VAL A 218 5.27 -1.76 8.71
N SER A 219 5.99 -1.15 9.64
CA SER A 219 5.83 0.27 9.97
C SER A 219 6.92 1.10 9.31
N PHE A 220 6.60 2.31 8.88
CA PHE A 220 7.56 3.26 8.30
C PHE A 220 6.99 4.68 8.32
N VAL A 221 7.85 5.67 8.12
CA VAL A 221 7.49 7.08 7.98
C VAL A 221 7.73 7.52 6.55
N SER A 222 6.74 8.16 5.93
CA SER A 222 6.91 8.85 4.65
C SER A 222 6.92 10.36 4.87
N GLN A 223 7.98 11.01 4.40
CA GLN A 223 8.06 12.47 4.28
C GLN A 223 7.82 12.87 2.83
N GLN A 224 6.93 13.83 2.59
CA GLN A 224 6.52 14.23 1.24
C GLN A 224 5.95 15.64 1.20
N ASN A 225 5.75 16.19 0.00
CA ASN A 225 4.99 17.41 -0.16
C ASN A 225 3.52 17.15 0.18
N ALA A 226 2.81 18.18 0.65
CA ALA A 226 1.41 18.07 1.04
C ALA A 226 0.51 17.55 -0.09
N GLU A 227 0.76 17.95 -1.34
CA GLU A 227 0.00 17.48 -2.50
C GLU A 227 0.19 15.99 -2.84
N ASP A 228 1.21 15.34 -2.28
CA ASP A 228 1.54 13.94 -2.50
C ASP A 228 1.24 13.05 -1.29
N GLY A 229 0.87 13.66 -0.15
CA GLY A 229 0.50 12.94 1.07
C GLY A 229 -1.00 12.75 1.24
N PRO A 230 -1.42 11.74 2.03
CA PRO A 230 -2.82 11.57 2.38
C PRO A 230 -3.29 12.78 3.18
N ASP A 231 -4.48 13.30 2.88
CA ASP A 231 -5.10 14.42 3.60
C ASP A 231 -4.20 15.67 3.72
N GLY A 232 -3.26 15.87 2.78
CA GLY A 232 -2.32 17.00 2.82
C GLY A 232 -1.14 16.81 3.79
N GLN A 233 -0.96 15.63 4.38
CA GLN A 233 0.10 15.34 5.34
C GLN A 233 1.48 15.40 4.68
N THR A 234 2.39 16.18 5.27
CA THR A 234 3.80 16.20 4.85
C THR A 234 4.64 15.13 5.55
N CYS A 235 4.11 14.54 6.61
CA CYS A 235 4.70 13.43 7.36
C CYS A 235 3.58 12.45 7.72
N THR A 236 3.75 11.19 7.34
CA THR A 236 2.76 10.13 7.57
C THR A 236 3.46 8.92 8.18
N ARG A 237 2.95 8.43 9.31
CA ARG A 237 3.32 7.13 9.87
C ARG A 237 2.41 6.07 9.29
N TRP A 238 2.99 5.03 8.71
CA TRP A 238 2.28 3.93 8.10
C TRP A 238 2.41 2.66 8.94
N THR A 239 1.38 1.82 8.92
CA THR A 239 1.50 0.39 9.21
C THR A 239 0.81 -0.39 8.11
N VAL A 240 1.55 -1.27 7.43
CA VAL A 240 1.10 -1.97 6.23
C VAL A 240 1.45 -3.45 6.30
N GLY A 241 0.48 -4.31 5.97
CA GLY A 241 0.69 -5.71 5.62
C GLY A 241 1.20 -5.84 4.18
N LYS A 242 2.46 -6.26 4.02
CA LYS A 242 3.07 -6.60 2.72
C LYS A 242 2.93 -8.11 2.50
N PHE A 243 2.23 -8.49 1.43
CA PHE A 243 1.98 -9.89 1.09
C PHE A 243 3.03 -10.38 0.11
N PHE A 244 3.55 -11.57 0.34
CA PHE A 244 4.61 -12.15 -0.46
C PHE A 244 4.19 -13.48 -1.08
N GLU A 245 4.71 -13.73 -2.27
CA GLU A 245 4.58 -14.98 -3.00
C GLU A 245 5.97 -15.51 -3.33
N GLY A 246 6.12 -16.83 -3.40
CA GLY A 246 7.42 -17.47 -3.55
C GLY A 246 8.14 -17.65 -2.21
N GLN A 247 9.43 -18.00 -2.27
CA GLN A 247 10.24 -18.38 -1.12
C GLN A 247 11.71 -18.03 -1.38
N GLY A 248 12.49 -17.77 -0.32
CA GLY A 248 13.92 -17.46 -0.41
C GLY A 248 14.19 -16.34 -1.42
N THR A 249 15.14 -16.55 -2.33
CA THR A 249 15.54 -15.57 -3.35
C THR A 249 14.47 -15.29 -4.42
N ASN A 250 13.43 -16.13 -4.51
CA ASN A 250 12.29 -15.94 -5.41
C ASN A 250 11.10 -15.23 -4.74
N LEU A 251 11.23 -14.84 -3.47
CA LEU A 251 10.19 -14.11 -2.74
C LEU A 251 9.92 -12.76 -3.42
N ARG A 252 8.66 -12.46 -3.71
CA ARG A 252 8.24 -11.20 -4.37
C ARG A 252 6.98 -10.66 -3.73
N ILE A 253 6.81 -9.34 -3.78
CA ILE A 253 5.62 -8.65 -3.29
C ILE A 253 4.45 -8.96 -4.22
N GLY A 254 3.45 -9.63 -3.66
CA GLY A 254 2.20 -9.96 -4.31
C GLY A 254 1.16 -8.85 -4.19
N LYS A 255 -0.05 -9.12 -4.68
CA LYS A 255 -1.17 -8.18 -4.55
C LYS A 255 -1.58 -8.05 -3.08
N ALA A 256 -1.71 -6.82 -2.59
CA ALA A 256 -2.20 -6.58 -1.24
C ALA A 256 -3.65 -7.06 -1.07
N LEU A 257 -3.99 -7.52 0.13
CA LEU A 257 -5.39 -7.67 0.53
C LEU A 257 -5.93 -6.31 0.97
N SER A 258 -7.20 -6.09 0.72
CA SER A 258 -7.89 -4.90 1.20
C SER A 258 -7.96 -4.92 2.73
N GLY A 259 -7.83 -3.78 3.41
CA GLY A 259 -7.84 -3.79 4.89
C GLY A 259 -6.47 -4.01 5.55
N SER A 260 -5.37 -3.93 4.79
CA SER A 260 -4.03 -4.22 5.28
C SER A 260 -3.11 -2.99 5.44
N SER A 261 -3.64 -1.79 5.58
CA SER A 261 -2.89 -0.55 5.73
C SER A 261 -3.63 0.49 6.56
N ARG A 262 -2.93 1.01 7.57
CA ARG A 262 -3.36 2.16 8.37
C ARG A 262 -2.28 3.23 8.39
N HIS A 263 -2.68 4.47 8.69
CA HIS A 263 -1.79 5.60 8.72
C HIS A 263 -2.31 6.67 9.67
N GLU A 264 -1.39 7.48 10.16
CA GLU A 264 -1.67 8.68 10.94
C GLU A 264 -0.64 9.75 10.58
N ALA A 265 -1.00 11.01 10.86
CA ALA A 265 -0.01 12.08 10.79
C ALA A 265 1.07 11.85 11.86
N CYS A 266 2.28 12.28 11.56
CA CYS A 266 3.23 12.64 12.61
C CYS A 266 2.68 13.88 13.36
#